data_AF-A0A8H3BUN1-F1
#
_entry.id   AF-A0A8H3BUN1-F1
#
_cell.length_a   1.000
_cell.length_b   1.000
_cell.length_c   1.000
_cell.angle_alpha   90.00
_cell.angle_beta   90.00
_cell.angle_gamma   90.00
#
_symmetry.space_group_name_H-M   'P 1'
#
loop_
_entity.id
_entity.type
_entity.pdbx_description
1 polymer ?
#
loop_
_entity_poly.entity_id
_entity_poly.type
_entity_poly.pdbx_seq_one_letter_code
_entity_poly.pdbx_strand_id
1 'polypeptide(L)'
;MEDVTSIINRQHQEMFQKLSGPVYLAAFFLDVRFQSSDVFLGYKQSFTHAHKSQIDLSSDSDLRRLLPAYTLSGGYLIKLLGLLYNKNPNAPPFLHYSSWLDVKTPFYHQLISFTRGASPFDKRYDDTQSARQYWENLISVPSADLLALVGLLLSSIVPNSMAEERTMSTITKLNSPDRAAQKVGTLIDMTTIRQYYKREEALKSPSSHSLRPTVRFADLTAAAQILTPKYDAMQCKGAAYDEFTETSNEPVPTGSQSYFEVEREDGVFLASKVLFDTLSD
;
A
#
# COMPACT_ATOMS: atom_id res chain seq x y z
N MET A 1 -9.92 0.34 25.40
CA MET A 1 -9.21 -0.52 24.42
C MET A 1 -9.99 -0.67 23.12
N GLU A 2 -11.33 -0.68 23.17
CA GLU A 2 -12.21 -0.71 22.00
C GLU A 2 -11.94 0.43 21.00
N ASP A 3 -11.62 1.64 21.50
CA ASP A 3 -11.29 2.80 20.65
C ASP A 3 -10.02 2.62 19.80
N VAL A 4 -9.01 1.92 20.31
CA VAL A 4 -7.76 1.71 19.56
C VAL A 4 -7.99 0.71 18.44
N THR A 5 -8.71 -0.37 18.73
CA THR A 5 -9.07 -1.40 17.74
C THR A 5 -9.99 -0.83 16.66
N SER A 6 -10.93 0.05 17.01
CA SER A 6 -11.82 0.69 16.03
C SER A 6 -11.05 1.64 15.11
N ILE A 7 -10.07 2.40 15.62
CA ILE A 7 -9.19 3.25 14.81
C ILE A 7 -8.35 2.41 13.85
N ILE A 8 -7.71 1.33 14.32
CA ILE A 8 -6.88 0.47 13.46
C ILE A 8 -7.73 -0.19 12.37
N ASN A 9 -8.90 -0.73 12.73
CA ASN A 9 -9.81 -1.34 11.76
C ASN A 9 -10.32 -0.33 10.74
N ARG A 10 -10.65 0.90 11.17
CA ARG A 10 -11.02 1.98 10.28
C ARG A 10 -9.88 2.30 9.31
N GLN A 11 -8.66 2.49 9.79
CA GLN A 11 -7.51 2.77 8.92
C GLN A 11 -7.23 1.62 7.95
N HIS A 12 -7.36 0.37 8.40
CA HIS A 12 -7.24 -0.79 7.54
C HIS A 12 -8.30 -0.80 6.44
N GLN A 13 -9.57 -0.55 6.78
CA GLN A 13 -10.64 -0.42 5.78
C GLN A 13 -10.38 0.74 4.83
N GLU A 14 -9.95 1.90 5.33
CA GLU A 14 -9.62 3.04 4.48
C GLU A 14 -8.47 2.75 3.53
N MET A 15 -7.43 2.05 4.00
CA MET A 15 -6.25 1.72 3.23
C MET A 15 -6.51 0.65 2.16
N PHE A 16 -7.38 -0.32 2.42
CA PHE A 16 -7.58 -1.47 1.50
C PHE A 16 -8.93 -1.49 0.77
N GLN A 17 -9.96 -0.78 1.23
CA GLN A 17 -11.31 -0.83 0.66
C GLN A 17 -11.74 0.45 -0.09
N LYS A 18 -11.07 1.60 0.11
CA LYS A 18 -11.34 2.84 -0.65
C LYS A 18 -10.60 2.87 -2.00
N LEU A 19 -10.76 3.93 -2.81
CA LEU A 19 -10.26 4.05 -4.20
C LEU A 19 -8.77 3.66 -4.41
N SER A 20 -7.90 3.94 -3.43
CA SER A 20 -6.46 3.61 -3.47
C SER A 20 -6.13 2.21 -2.95
N GLY A 21 -7.14 1.47 -2.47
CA GLY A 21 -7.05 0.15 -1.86
C GLY A 21 -6.39 -0.93 -2.70
N PRO A 22 -6.67 -1.03 -4.01
CA PRO A 22 -6.06 -2.06 -4.84
C PRO A 22 -4.53 -1.95 -4.94
N VAL A 23 -3.98 -0.73 -4.90
CA VAL A 23 -2.51 -0.50 -4.98
C VAL A 23 -1.83 -1.01 -3.72
N TYR A 24 -2.34 -0.61 -2.55
CA TYR A 24 -1.79 -1.03 -1.26
C TYR A 24 -1.95 -2.54 -1.04
N LEU A 25 -3.11 -3.10 -1.43
CA LEU A 25 -3.33 -4.54 -1.35
C LEU A 25 -2.35 -5.30 -2.25
N ALA A 26 -2.15 -4.85 -3.49
CA ALA A 26 -1.23 -5.48 -4.42
C ALA A 26 0.23 -5.36 -3.97
N ALA A 27 0.64 -4.19 -3.49
CA ALA A 27 1.98 -3.98 -2.95
C ALA A 27 2.24 -4.84 -1.70
N PHE A 28 1.27 -4.92 -0.79
CA PHE A 28 1.35 -5.78 0.38
C PHE A 28 1.34 -7.27 0.01
N PHE A 29 0.56 -7.66 -1.00
CA PHE A 29 0.53 -9.02 -1.55
C PHE A 29 1.87 -9.45 -2.16
N LEU A 30 2.56 -8.53 -2.84
CA LEU A 30 3.89 -8.78 -3.40
C LEU A 30 5.03 -8.62 -2.38
N ASP A 31 4.75 -8.24 -1.14
CA ASP A 31 5.78 -8.20 -0.12
C ASP A 31 6.10 -9.62 0.37
N VAL A 32 7.28 -10.13 -0.01
CA VAL A 32 7.74 -11.48 0.30
C VAL A 32 7.73 -11.79 1.80
N ARG A 33 7.90 -10.75 2.64
CA ARG A 33 7.88 -10.89 4.10
C ARG A 33 6.50 -11.22 4.64
N PHE A 34 5.45 -10.91 3.88
CA PHE A 34 4.06 -11.11 4.28
C PHE A 34 3.35 -12.17 3.46
N GLN A 35 4.04 -12.90 2.59
CA GLN A 35 3.45 -13.93 1.73
C GLN A 35 2.63 -14.98 2.50
N SER A 36 3.06 -15.33 3.72
CA SER A 36 2.36 -16.26 4.62
C SER A 36 1.46 -15.58 5.66
N SER A 37 1.19 -14.28 5.51
CA SER A 37 0.41 -13.51 6.49
C SER A 37 -1.06 -13.88 6.49
N ASP A 38 -1.62 -14.08 7.68
CA ASP A 38 -3.05 -14.32 7.91
C ASP A 38 -3.94 -13.14 7.49
N VAL A 39 -3.36 -11.96 7.25
CA VAL A 39 -4.08 -10.76 6.77
C VAL A 39 -4.86 -11.07 5.49
N PHE A 40 -4.35 -11.96 4.64
CA PHE A 40 -5.04 -12.35 3.41
C PHE A 40 -6.22 -13.31 3.64
N LEU A 41 -6.25 -14.00 4.79
CA LEU A 41 -7.37 -14.86 5.20
C LEU A 41 -8.55 -14.04 5.75
N GLY A 42 -8.29 -12.82 6.23
CA GLY A 42 -9.32 -11.90 6.76
C GLY A 42 -10.34 -11.42 5.72
N TYR A 43 -10.04 -11.58 4.42
CA TYR A 43 -10.97 -11.31 3.32
C TYR A 43 -11.95 -12.46 3.04
N LYS A 44 -11.98 -13.49 3.90
CA LYS A 44 -12.86 -14.66 3.76
C LYS A 44 -14.32 -14.28 3.56
N GLN A 45 -14.84 -14.56 2.35
CA GLN A 45 -16.20 -15.04 2.22
C GLN A 45 -16.30 -16.38 2.96
N SER A 46 -17.35 -16.56 3.77
CA SER A 46 -17.62 -17.79 4.52
C SER A 46 -17.67 -19.00 3.60
N PHE A 47 -16.56 -19.75 3.48
CA PHE A 47 -16.53 -21.00 2.75
C PHE A 47 -16.43 -22.18 3.72
N THR A 48 -17.47 -23.00 3.70
CA THR A 48 -17.54 -24.31 4.36
C THR A 48 -16.52 -25.27 3.76
N HIS A 49 -15.86 -26.05 4.63
CA HIS A 49 -14.84 -27.07 4.35
C HIS A 49 -14.87 -27.67 2.94
N ALA A 50 -13.89 -27.29 2.10
CA ALA A 50 -13.64 -27.93 0.82
C ALA A 50 -12.61 -29.07 1.00
N HIS A 51 -12.98 -30.24 0.47
CA HIS A 51 -12.17 -31.45 0.38
C HIS A 51 -10.76 -31.21 -0.20
N LYS A 52 -9.75 -31.93 0.32
CA LYS A 52 -8.41 -32.08 -0.26
C LYS A 52 -8.50 -32.80 -1.61
N SER A 53 -8.79 -32.07 -2.68
CA SER A 53 -8.52 -32.50 -4.05
C SER A 53 -7.04 -32.26 -4.37
N GLN A 54 -6.42 -33.14 -5.16
CA GLN A 54 -5.05 -32.99 -5.64
C GLN A 54 -4.82 -31.57 -6.19
N ILE A 55 -3.77 -30.92 -5.74
CA ILE A 55 -3.42 -29.56 -6.16
C ILE A 55 -2.77 -29.67 -7.53
N ASP A 56 -3.51 -29.31 -8.57
CA ASP A 56 -2.93 -29.07 -9.89
C ASP A 56 -2.10 -27.77 -9.83
N LEU A 57 -0.78 -27.93 -9.88
CA LEU A 57 0.18 -26.83 -9.81
C LEU A 57 0.10 -25.87 -11.01
N SER A 58 -0.66 -26.21 -12.06
CA SER A 58 -0.90 -25.35 -13.22
C SER A 58 -2.22 -24.57 -13.16
N SER A 59 -3.18 -24.97 -12.31
CA SER A 59 -4.47 -24.30 -12.18
C SER A 59 -4.46 -23.31 -11.01
N ASP A 60 -5.15 -22.18 -11.13
CA ASP A 60 -5.33 -21.20 -10.05
C ASP A 60 -6.73 -21.23 -9.41
N SER A 61 -7.53 -22.25 -9.75
CA SER A 61 -8.91 -22.39 -9.27
C SER A 61 -9.00 -22.50 -7.75
N ASP A 62 -8.03 -23.18 -7.13
CA ASP A 62 -7.85 -23.25 -5.68
C ASP A 62 -7.46 -21.89 -5.09
N LEU A 63 -6.52 -21.17 -5.70
CA LEU A 63 -6.07 -19.86 -5.24
C LEU A 63 -7.21 -18.84 -5.25
N ARG A 64 -7.99 -18.80 -6.33
CA ARG A 64 -9.17 -17.91 -6.43
C ARG A 64 -10.23 -18.21 -5.37
N ARG A 65 -10.38 -19.50 -4.99
CA ARG A 65 -11.33 -19.94 -3.98
C ARG A 65 -10.84 -19.68 -2.55
N LEU A 66 -9.55 -19.90 -2.29
CA LEU A 66 -8.98 -19.87 -0.95
C LEU A 66 -8.45 -18.49 -0.55
N LEU A 67 -8.06 -17.67 -1.52
CA LEU A 67 -7.35 -16.42 -1.29
C LEU A 67 -8.00 -15.26 -2.08
N PRO A 68 -9.03 -14.59 -1.55
CA PRO A 68 -9.68 -13.47 -2.24
C PRO A 68 -8.71 -12.33 -2.61
N ALA A 69 -7.68 -12.12 -1.79
CA ALA A 69 -6.61 -11.16 -2.06
C ALA A 69 -5.84 -11.46 -3.36
N TYR A 70 -5.68 -12.74 -3.74
CA TYR A 70 -5.06 -13.12 -5.02
C TYR A 70 -5.85 -12.57 -6.21
N THR A 71 -7.17 -12.70 -6.19
CA THR A 71 -8.04 -12.23 -7.28
C THR A 71 -8.03 -10.70 -7.38
N LEU A 72 -8.12 -10.01 -6.24
CA LEU A 72 -8.13 -8.55 -6.18
C LEU A 72 -6.78 -7.95 -6.60
N SER A 73 -5.69 -8.42 -5.97
CA SER A 73 -4.33 -7.99 -6.28
C SER A 73 -3.96 -8.37 -7.71
N GLY A 74 -4.22 -9.61 -8.13
CA GLY A 74 -3.94 -10.07 -9.49
C GLY A 74 -4.66 -9.24 -10.55
N GLY A 75 -5.94 -8.90 -10.32
CA GLY A 75 -6.69 -8.02 -11.21
C GLY A 75 -6.08 -6.62 -11.35
N TYR A 76 -5.61 -6.04 -10.26
CA TYR A 76 -4.90 -4.75 -10.28
C TYR A 76 -3.52 -4.86 -10.96
N LEU A 77 -2.72 -5.86 -10.61
CA LEU A 77 -1.38 -6.07 -11.13
C LEU A 77 -1.38 -6.27 -12.66
N ILE A 78 -2.38 -6.96 -13.20
CA ILE A 78 -2.52 -7.14 -14.66
C ILE A 78 -2.88 -5.83 -15.35
N LYS A 79 -3.75 -5.01 -14.74
CA LYS A 79 -4.05 -3.68 -15.27
C LYS A 79 -2.80 -2.81 -15.28
N LEU A 80 -2.03 -2.83 -14.18
CA LEU A 80 -0.77 -2.10 -14.08
C LEU A 80 0.25 -2.57 -15.14
N LEU A 81 0.43 -3.88 -15.31
CA LEU A 81 1.30 -4.43 -16.35
C LEU A 81 0.83 -4.03 -17.76
N GLY A 82 -0.48 -4.02 -17.99
CA GLY A 82 -1.05 -3.58 -19.27
C GLY A 82 -0.77 -2.10 -19.57
N LEU A 83 -0.82 -1.23 -18.54
CA LEU A 83 -0.41 0.17 -18.69
C LEU A 83 1.07 0.29 -19.04
N LEU A 84 1.95 -0.46 -18.38
CA LEU A 84 3.39 -0.47 -18.67
C LEU A 84 3.68 -0.96 -20.10
N TYR A 85 3.02 -2.04 -20.51
CA TYR A 85 3.15 -2.59 -21.86
C TYR A 85 2.70 -1.58 -22.93
N ASN A 86 1.53 -0.95 -22.75
CA ASN A 86 1.01 0.03 -23.69
C ASN A 86 1.90 1.28 -23.80
N LYS A 87 2.52 1.69 -22.69
CA LYS A 87 3.42 2.84 -22.67
C LYS A 87 4.71 2.56 -23.43
N ASN A 88 5.33 1.40 -23.22
CA ASN A 88 6.58 1.06 -23.90
C ASN A 88 6.68 -0.45 -24.21
N PRO A 89 6.06 -0.91 -25.31
CA PRO A 89 6.07 -2.32 -25.68
C PRO A 89 7.46 -2.81 -26.10
N ASN A 90 8.38 -1.89 -26.43
CA ASN A 90 9.74 -2.19 -26.83
C ASN A 90 10.75 -2.11 -25.67
N ALA A 91 10.30 -1.91 -24.42
CA ALA A 91 11.18 -1.97 -23.27
C ALA A 91 11.37 -3.43 -22.80
N PRO A 92 12.54 -3.82 -22.26
CA PRO A 92 12.66 -5.06 -21.50
C PRO A 92 11.68 -5.06 -20.31
N PRO A 93 11.02 -6.20 -19.98
CA PRO A 93 11.11 -7.52 -20.62
C PRO A 93 10.15 -7.73 -21.82
N PHE A 94 9.39 -6.70 -22.23
CA PHE A 94 8.34 -6.82 -23.26
C PHE A 94 8.84 -7.13 -24.67
N LEU A 95 10.10 -6.84 -24.98
CA LEU A 95 10.74 -7.06 -26.30
C LEU A 95 10.56 -8.46 -26.88
N HIS A 96 10.43 -9.48 -26.04
CA HIS A 96 10.31 -10.88 -26.46
C HIS A 96 8.87 -11.31 -26.78
N TYR A 97 7.90 -10.44 -26.53
CA TYR A 97 6.48 -10.75 -26.66
C TYR A 97 5.90 -10.02 -27.87
N SER A 98 5.14 -10.76 -28.69
CA SER A 98 4.53 -10.22 -29.91
C SER A 98 3.17 -9.57 -29.66
N SER A 99 2.48 -9.99 -28.60
CA SER A 99 1.15 -9.49 -28.26
C SER A 99 0.94 -9.38 -26.75
N TRP A 100 -0.06 -8.59 -26.35
CA TRP A 100 -0.50 -8.53 -24.95
C TRP A 100 -0.89 -9.90 -24.39
N LEU A 101 -1.47 -10.79 -25.22
CA LEU A 101 -1.85 -12.13 -24.77
C LEU A 101 -0.61 -12.97 -24.41
N ASP A 102 0.48 -12.80 -25.15
CA ASP A 102 1.77 -13.46 -24.91
C ASP A 102 2.46 -12.92 -23.66
N VAL A 103 2.17 -11.69 -23.23
CA VAL A 103 2.64 -11.12 -21.95
C VAL A 103 1.76 -11.61 -20.80
N LYS A 104 0.45 -11.59 -20.99
CA LYS A 104 -0.54 -11.88 -19.94
C LYS A 104 -0.44 -13.34 -19.46
N THR A 105 -0.24 -14.29 -20.38
CA THR A 105 -0.22 -15.71 -20.05
C THR A 105 0.97 -16.08 -19.15
N PRO A 106 2.22 -15.74 -19.49
CA PRO A 106 3.37 -15.93 -18.61
C PRO A 106 3.22 -15.17 -17.29
N PHE A 107 2.70 -13.93 -17.31
CA PHE A 107 2.47 -13.19 -16.07
C PHE A 107 1.56 -13.93 -15.09
N TYR A 108 0.47 -14.53 -15.56
CA TYR A 108 -0.39 -15.37 -14.70
C TYR A 108 0.37 -16.55 -14.13
N HIS A 109 1.18 -17.25 -14.94
CA HIS A 109 1.99 -18.36 -14.46
C HIS A 109 2.99 -17.89 -13.39
N GLN A 110 3.64 -16.75 -13.59
CA GLN A 110 4.55 -16.15 -12.61
C GLN A 110 3.81 -15.81 -11.31
N LEU A 111 2.60 -15.24 -11.40
CA LEU A 111 1.78 -14.90 -10.22
C LEU A 111 1.33 -16.15 -9.45
N ILE A 112 0.97 -17.23 -10.15
CA ILE A 112 0.62 -18.53 -9.53
C ILE A 112 1.86 -19.10 -8.82
N SER A 113 3.00 -19.15 -9.51
CA SER A 113 4.26 -19.64 -8.95
C SER A 113 4.68 -18.82 -7.73
N PHE A 114 4.56 -17.49 -7.79
CA PHE A 114 4.81 -16.62 -6.64
C PHE A 114 3.87 -16.94 -5.50
N THR A 115 2.55 -17.00 -5.73
CA THR A 115 1.57 -17.26 -4.66
C THR A 115 1.81 -18.62 -3.99
N ARG A 116 2.31 -19.60 -4.75
CA ARG A 116 2.63 -20.95 -4.26
C ARG A 116 4.04 -21.07 -3.65
N GLY A 117 4.87 -20.03 -3.71
CA GLY A 117 6.28 -20.09 -3.31
C GLY A 117 7.10 -21.08 -4.16
N ALA A 118 6.72 -21.28 -5.42
CA ALA A 118 7.44 -22.12 -6.36
C ALA A 118 8.59 -21.36 -7.02
N SER A 119 9.56 -22.10 -7.56
CA SER A 119 10.73 -21.53 -8.21
C SER A 119 10.35 -20.58 -9.37
N PRO A 120 10.99 -19.41 -9.52
CA PRO A 120 12.18 -18.91 -8.80
C PRO A 120 11.89 -18.11 -7.51
N PHE A 121 10.63 -18.09 -7.05
CA PHE A 121 10.18 -17.36 -5.86
C PHE A 121 10.32 -18.18 -4.57
N ASP A 122 10.87 -19.39 -4.67
CA ASP A 122 11.15 -20.30 -3.55
C ASP A 122 12.35 -19.84 -2.71
N LYS A 123 13.24 -19.03 -3.31
CA LYS A 123 14.39 -18.45 -2.62
C LYS A 123 13.90 -17.56 -1.49
N ARG A 124 14.06 -18.06 -0.27
CA ARG A 124 13.65 -17.35 0.94
C ARG A 124 14.28 -15.97 0.96
N TYR A 125 13.45 -15.00 1.30
CA TYR A 125 13.89 -13.67 1.61
C TYR A 125 14.98 -13.75 2.70
N ASP A 126 16.21 -13.38 2.37
CA ASP A 126 17.25 -13.17 3.38
C ASP A 126 16.88 -11.92 4.18
N ASP A 127 16.81 -12.02 5.52
CA ASP A 127 16.44 -10.89 6.40
C ASP A 127 17.34 -9.67 6.22
N THR A 128 18.51 -9.85 5.60
CA THR A 128 19.45 -8.77 5.28
C THR A 128 19.10 -7.98 4.03
N GLN A 129 18.32 -8.54 3.10
CA GLN A 129 17.96 -7.85 1.85
C GLN A 129 16.70 -6.99 2.04
N SER A 130 16.52 -5.99 1.19
CA SER A 130 15.27 -5.22 1.10
C SER A 130 14.30 -5.84 0.07
N ALA A 131 13.00 -5.57 0.19
CA ALA A 131 12.00 -6.02 -0.79
C ALA A 131 12.35 -5.56 -2.23
N ARG A 132 12.91 -4.36 -2.36
CA ARG A 132 13.41 -3.84 -3.63
C ARG A 132 14.54 -4.69 -4.20
N GLN A 133 15.56 -4.99 -3.40
CA GLN A 133 16.69 -5.82 -3.81
C GLN A 133 16.25 -7.22 -4.22
N TYR A 134 15.27 -7.80 -3.52
CA TYR A 134 14.68 -9.08 -3.89
C TYR A 134 14.13 -9.06 -5.33
N TRP A 135 13.34 -8.04 -5.67
CA TRP A 135 12.78 -7.90 -7.01
C TRP A 135 13.83 -7.56 -8.07
N GLU A 136 14.82 -6.73 -7.74
CA GLU A 136 15.96 -6.43 -8.64
C GLU A 136 16.74 -7.71 -9.01
N ASN A 137 16.93 -8.63 -8.07
CA ASN A 137 17.61 -9.90 -8.34
C ASN A 137 16.82 -10.81 -9.31
N LEU A 138 15.49 -10.74 -9.26
CA LEU A 138 14.60 -11.58 -10.07
C LEU A 138 14.37 -11.04 -11.49
N ILE A 139 14.69 -9.77 -11.76
CA ILE A 139 14.44 -9.16 -13.08
C ILE A 139 15.27 -9.82 -14.20
N SER A 140 16.40 -10.42 -13.83
CA SER A 140 17.27 -11.15 -14.76
C SER A 140 16.76 -12.57 -15.09
N VAL A 141 15.74 -13.06 -14.38
CA VAL A 141 15.22 -14.43 -14.51
C VAL A 141 13.98 -14.41 -15.42
N PRO A 142 14.02 -15.03 -16.62
CA PRO A 142 12.90 -14.97 -17.58
C PRO A 142 11.58 -15.57 -17.05
N SER A 143 11.65 -16.45 -16.05
CA SER A 143 10.47 -17.03 -15.41
C SER A 143 9.91 -16.17 -14.26
N ALA A 144 10.41 -14.96 -14.04
CA ALA A 144 9.94 -14.03 -13.02
C ALA A 144 10.01 -12.55 -13.43
N ASP A 145 10.55 -12.24 -14.60
CA ASP A 145 10.83 -10.90 -15.11
C ASP A 145 9.62 -9.94 -15.08
N LEU A 146 8.45 -10.37 -15.56
CA LEU A 146 7.23 -9.56 -15.63
C LEU A 146 6.70 -9.25 -14.22
N LEU A 147 6.64 -10.24 -13.35
CA LEU A 147 6.22 -10.04 -11.97
C LEU A 147 7.25 -9.23 -11.18
N ALA A 148 8.54 -9.44 -11.44
CA ALA A 148 9.63 -8.70 -10.83
C ALA A 148 9.63 -7.23 -11.23
N LEU A 149 9.33 -6.90 -12.49
CA LEU A 149 9.15 -5.52 -12.95
C LEU A 149 8.05 -4.81 -12.13
N VAL A 150 6.89 -5.45 -12.00
CA VAL A 150 5.76 -4.87 -11.26
C VAL A 150 6.04 -4.79 -9.76
N GLY A 151 6.65 -5.83 -9.18
CA GLY A 151 7.10 -5.85 -7.79
C GLY A 151 8.11 -4.75 -7.49
N LEU A 152 9.08 -4.54 -8.39
CA LEU A 152 10.06 -3.47 -8.31
C LEU A 152 9.38 -2.10 -8.34
N LEU A 153 8.46 -1.88 -9.29
CA LEU A 153 7.71 -0.63 -9.39
C LEU A 153 6.92 -0.34 -8.11
N LEU A 154 6.15 -1.31 -7.61
CA LEU A 154 5.38 -1.15 -6.37
C LEU A 154 6.28 -0.94 -5.16
N SER A 155 7.45 -1.60 -5.10
CA SER A 155 8.43 -1.38 -4.03
C SER A 155 9.10 0.00 -4.07
N SER A 156 9.09 0.65 -5.23
CA SER A 156 9.62 2.00 -5.43
C SER A 156 8.62 3.08 -5.01
N ILE A 157 7.33 2.75 -4.95
CA ILE A 157 6.31 3.64 -4.41
C ILE A 157 6.49 3.66 -2.89
N VAL A 158 7.05 4.75 -2.39
CA VAL A 158 7.12 5.00 -0.96
C VAL A 158 5.69 5.25 -0.47
N PRO A 159 5.12 4.41 0.41
CA PRO A 159 3.72 4.54 0.83
C PRO A 159 3.45 5.77 1.71
N ASN A 160 4.40 6.70 1.84
CA ASN A 160 4.31 7.78 2.81
C ASN A 160 4.03 9.12 2.17
N SER A 161 2.75 9.52 2.22
CA SER A 161 2.42 10.93 2.45
C SER A 161 3.06 11.45 3.73
N MET A 162 3.51 10.61 4.68
CA MET A 162 4.02 11.05 5.98
C MET A 162 5.44 11.66 5.92
N ALA A 163 6.27 11.33 4.93
CA ALA A 163 7.54 12.02 4.71
C ALA A 163 7.30 13.43 4.16
N GLU A 164 6.33 13.52 3.25
CA GLU A 164 5.80 14.77 2.71
C GLU A 164 5.04 15.56 3.80
N GLU A 165 4.31 14.91 4.69
CA GLU A 165 3.56 15.48 5.82
C GLU A 165 4.52 15.98 6.88
N ARG A 166 5.60 15.25 7.19
CA ARG A 166 6.66 15.76 8.10
C ARG A 166 7.36 16.96 7.49
N THR A 167 7.52 16.98 6.17
CA THR A 167 8.05 18.13 5.44
C THR A 167 7.07 19.30 5.53
N MET A 168 5.79 19.09 5.23
CA MET A 168 4.74 20.10 5.32
C MET A 168 4.52 20.59 6.75
N SER A 169 4.53 19.72 7.76
CA SER A 169 4.47 20.07 9.18
C SER A 169 5.67 20.92 9.58
N THR A 170 6.86 20.62 9.05
CA THR A 170 8.04 21.47 9.26
C THR A 170 7.88 22.82 8.56
N ILE A 171 7.36 22.85 7.33
CA ILE A 171 7.06 24.08 6.59
C ILE A 171 6.03 24.93 7.34
N THR A 172 4.91 24.35 7.77
CA THR A 172 3.87 25.01 8.58
C THR A 172 4.44 25.53 9.89
N LYS A 173 5.31 24.77 10.56
CA LYS A 173 5.96 25.21 11.80
C LYS A 173 6.94 26.36 11.58
N LEU A 174 7.63 26.38 10.45
CA LEU A 174 8.55 27.46 10.07
C LEU A 174 7.80 28.72 9.59
N ASN A 175 6.60 28.54 9.03
CA ASN A 175 5.76 29.61 8.48
C ASN A 175 4.53 29.93 9.35
N SER A 176 4.56 29.60 10.64
CA SER A 176 3.50 29.99 11.57
C SER A 176 3.35 31.52 11.56
N PRO A 177 2.15 32.10 11.77
CA PRO A 177 1.91 33.54 11.66
C PRO A 177 2.89 34.42 12.48
N ASP A 178 3.38 33.91 13.61
CA ASP A 178 4.37 34.58 14.47
C ASP A 178 5.83 34.48 13.97
N ARG A 179 6.10 33.77 12.88
CA ARG A 179 7.44 33.51 12.35
C ARG A 179 7.52 33.90 10.87
N ALA A 180 8.10 35.07 10.62
CA ALA A 180 8.72 35.57 9.39
C ALA A 180 7.97 35.48 8.04
N ALA A 181 6.78 34.85 7.94
CA ALA A 181 5.94 34.78 6.73
C ALA A 181 6.75 34.53 5.44
N GLN A 182 7.65 33.54 5.47
CA GLN A 182 8.55 33.27 4.35
C GLN A 182 7.75 32.73 3.16
N LYS A 183 8.19 33.08 1.94
CA LYS A 183 7.61 32.54 0.72
C LYS A 183 7.77 31.02 0.70
N VAL A 184 6.73 30.32 0.24
CA VAL A 184 6.70 28.85 0.17
C VAL A 184 7.90 28.29 -0.60
N GLY A 185 8.30 28.92 -1.71
CA GLY A 185 9.48 28.52 -2.48
C GLY A 185 10.77 28.52 -1.64
N THR A 186 10.98 29.56 -0.82
CA THR A 186 12.13 29.63 0.09
C THR A 186 12.12 28.52 1.12
N LEU A 187 10.94 28.13 1.63
CA LEU A 187 10.82 27.02 2.59
C LEU A 187 11.10 25.67 1.94
N ILE A 188 10.72 25.48 0.68
CA ILE A 188 11.05 24.28 -0.10
C ILE A 188 12.57 24.20 -0.30
N ASP A 189 13.21 25.30 -0.70
CA ASP A 189 14.67 25.34 -0.90
C ASP A 189 15.42 25.05 0.40
N MET A 190 15.05 25.72 1.48
CA MET A 190 15.63 25.49 2.81
C MET A 190 15.48 24.03 3.26
N THR A 191 14.31 23.44 3.03
CA THR A 191 14.05 22.05 3.39
C THR A 191 14.87 21.09 2.54
N THR A 192 14.98 21.33 1.24
CA THR A 192 15.76 20.52 0.30
C THR A 192 17.24 20.54 0.65
N ILE A 193 17.79 21.73 0.92
CA ILE A 193 19.18 21.90 1.37
C ILE A 193 19.40 21.12 2.67
N ARG A 194 18.50 21.27 3.65
CA ARG A 194 18.60 20.55 4.94
C ARG A 194 18.55 19.03 4.77
N GLN A 195 17.66 18.53 3.92
CA GLN A 195 17.55 17.10 3.63
C GLN A 195 18.80 16.56 2.95
N TYR A 196 19.40 17.32 2.02
CA TYR A 196 20.66 16.97 1.38
C TYR A 196 21.79 16.82 2.40
N TYR A 197 22.02 17.84 3.25
CA TYR A 197 23.07 17.78 4.26
C TYR A 197 22.85 16.65 5.28
N LYS A 198 21.60 16.40 5.68
CA LYS A 198 21.27 15.28 6.56
C LYS A 198 21.60 13.93 5.93
N ARG A 199 21.40 13.78 4.61
CA ARG A 199 21.78 12.56 3.86
C ARG A 199 23.31 12.42 3.80
N GLU A 200 24.02 13.52 3.52
CA GLU A 200 25.48 13.56 3.51
C GLU A 200 26.10 13.19 4.87
N GLU A 201 25.53 13.69 5.97
CA GLU A 201 25.95 13.35 7.34
C GLU A 201 25.72 11.86 7.66
N ALA A 202 24.60 11.30 7.24
CA ALA A 202 24.28 9.88 7.41
C ALA A 202 25.23 8.96 6.62
N LEU A 203 25.70 9.40 5.45
CA LEU A 203 26.70 8.68 4.66
C LEU A 203 28.11 8.75 5.27
N LYS A 204 28.45 9.86 5.95
CA LYS A 204 29.76 10.09 6.58
C LYS A 204 29.92 9.43 7.94
N SER A 205 28.81 9.07 8.61
CA SER A 205 28.82 8.45 9.94
C SER A 205 28.20 7.05 9.91
N PRO A 206 28.99 5.98 9.65
CA PRO A 206 28.49 4.61 9.70
C PRO A 206 28.45 4.14 11.17
N SER A 207 27.65 4.77 12.03
CA SER A 207 27.24 4.22 13.32
C SER A 207 26.47 5.24 14.17
N SER A 208 25.16 5.07 14.22
CA SER A 208 24.43 4.85 15.46
C SER A 208 23.00 4.62 15.04
N HIS A 209 22.66 3.35 14.77
CA HIS A 209 21.27 2.95 14.76
C HIS A 209 20.76 3.21 16.18
N SER A 210 20.22 4.41 16.40
CA SER A 210 19.39 4.70 17.56
C SER A 210 18.34 3.60 17.57
N LEU A 211 18.45 2.70 18.55
CA LEU A 211 17.49 1.62 18.83
C LEU A 211 16.18 2.29 19.26
N ARG A 212 15.48 2.91 18.31
CA ARG A 212 14.10 3.29 18.49
C ARG A 212 13.30 2.03 18.23
N PRO A 213 12.70 1.41 19.25
CA PRO A 213 11.82 0.28 19.03
C PRO A 213 10.73 0.75 18.06
N THR A 214 10.78 0.21 16.84
CA THR A 214 9.81 0.48 15.79
C THR A 214 8.99 -0.78 15.66
N VAL A 215 7.81 -0.80 16.28
CA VAL A 215 6.87 -1.91 16.13
C VAL A 215 6.37 -1.86 14.68
N ARG A 216 6.57 -2.94 13.92
CA ARG A 216 6.09 -3.00 12.54
C ARG A 216 4.60 -3.28 12.56
N PHE A 217 3.84 -2.66 11.66
CA PHE A 217 2.39 -2.82 11.60
C PHE A 217 1.96 -4.29 11.43
N ALA A 218 2.73 -5.09 10.70
CA ALA A 218 2.46 -6.51 10.52
C ALA A 218 2.57 -7.33 11.82
N ASP A 219 3.45 -6.93 12.74
CA ASP A 219 3.64 -7.59 14.04
C ASP A 219 2.48 -7.30 15.00
N LEU A 220 1.67 -6.25 14.70
CA LEU A 220 0.47 -5.93 15.47
C LEU A 220 -0.64 -6.98 15.26
N THR A 221 -0.62 -7.76 14.18
CA THR A 221 -1.70 -8.72 13.88
C THR A 221 -1.77 -9.84 14.92
N ALA A 222 -0.61 -10.34 15.37
CA ALA A 222 -0.54 -11.34 16.44
C ALA A 222 -0.90 -10.74 17.81
N ALA A 223 -0.49 -9.50 18.09
CA ALA A 223 -0.83 -8.79 19.32
C ALA A 223 -2.32 -8.39 19.39
N ALA A 224 -2.93 -8.06 18.25
CA ALA A 224 -4.34 -7.70 18.15
C ALA A 224 -5.26 -8.92 18.35
N GLN A 225 -4.85 -10.11 17.91
CA GLN A 225 -5.59 -11.36 18.16
C GLN A 225 -5.52 -11.82 19.62
N ILE A 226 -4.46 -11.46 20.36
CA ILE A 226 -4.37 -11.73 21.82
C ILE A 226 -5.33 -10.84 22.62
N LEU A 227 -5.70 -9.68 22.07
CA LEU A 227 -6.49 -8.66 22.77
C LEU A 227 -7.98 -8.65 22.38
N THR A 228 -8.42 -9.49 21.44
CA THR A 228 -9.83 -9.72 21.17
C THR A 228 -10.32 -10.92 21.99
N PRO A 229 -11.07 -10.72 23.10
CA PRO A 229 -11.81 -11.83 23.67
C PRO A 229 -12.73 -12.39 22.58
N LYS A 230 -12.81 -13.71 22.46
CA LYS A 230 -13.70 -14.40 21.52
C LYS A 230 -15.12 -13.88 21.75
N TYR A 231 -15.56 -12.99 20.87
CA TYR A 231 -16.91 -12.48 20.88
C TYR A 231 -17.79 -13.58 20.29
N ASP A 232 -18.36 -14.42 21.17
CA ASP A 232 -19.37 -15.39 20.77
C ASP A 232 -20.57 -14.62 20.24
N ALA A 233 -20.83 -14.78 18.95
CA ALA A 233 -21.99 -14.24 18.28
C ALA A 233 -23.25 -14.97 18.77
N MET A 234 -23.74 -14.62 19.95
CA MET A 234 -25.12 -14.87 20.34
C MET A 234 -25.81 -13.55 20.67
N GLN A 235 -26.84 -13.30 19.87
CA GLN A 235 -27.99 -12.43 20.13
C GLN A 235 -27.74 -10.92 20.06
N CYS A 236 -28.18 -10.32 18.94
CA CYS A 236 -29.09 -9.19 19.05
C CYS A 236 -30.18 -9.32 17.99
N LYS A 237 -31.35 -9.75 18.49
CA LYS A 237 -32.64 -9.78 17.81
C LYS A 237 -33.10 -8.33 17.61
N GLY A 238 -33.68 -8.06 16.45
CA GLY A 238 -33.86 -6.71 15.92
C GLY A 238 -34.69 -5.75 16.77
N ALA A 239 -34.45 -4.47 16.51
CA ALA A 239 -35.42 -3.39 16.73
C ALA A 239 -35.49 -2.57 15.44
N ALA A 240 -36.71 -2.43 14.93
CA ALA A 240 -37.06 -1.55 13.84
C ALA A 240 -36.79 -0.10 14.26
N TYR A 241 -36.19 0.69 13.38
CA TYR A 241 -36.06 2.12 13.58
C TYR A 241 -37.33 2.79 13.09
N ASP A 242 -38.05 3.35 14.04
CA ASP A 242 -39.18 4.24 13.82
C ASP A 242 -38.66 5.68 13.64
N GLU A 243 -39.32 6.38 12.74
CA GLU A 243 -39.02 7.70 12.23
C GLU A 243 -39.45 8.78 13.22
N PHE A 244 -38.54 9.67 13.63
CA PHE A 244 -38.90 10.91 14.33
C PHE A 244 -38.14 12.11 13.78
N THR A 245 -38.89 12.95 13.06
CA THR A 245 -38.66 14.36 12.87
C THR A 245 -38.96 15.11 14.16
N GLU A 246 -38.03 15.96 14.63
CA GLU A 246 -38.43 17.26 15.16
C GLU A 246 -37.26 18.25 15.27
N THR A 247 -37.63 19.48 14.96
CA THR A 247 -36.89 20.73 14.94
C THR A 247 -36.63 21.28 16.34
N SER A 248 -35.44 21.81 16.60
CA SER A 248 -35.26 22.82 17.64
C SER A 248 -34.09 23.76 17.34
N ASN A 249 -34.43 25.05 17.25
CA ASN A 249 -33.51 26.18 17.19
C ASN A 249 -32.82 26.38 18.53
N GLU A 250 -31.49 26.54 18.54
CA GLU A 250 -30.76 27.25 19.60
C GLU A 250 -29.51 27.95 19.01
N PRO A 251 -29.19 29.21 19.39
CA PRO A 251 -28.11 29.98 18.78
C PRO A 251 -26.85 30.01 19.65
N VAL A 252 -25.66 29.82 19.06
CA VAL A 252 -24.36 30.11 19.71
C VAL A 252 -23.30 30.45 18.63
N PRO A 253 -22.13 30.98 18.98
CA PRO A 253 -21.80 32.40 19.13
C PRO A 253 -20.91 32.91 17.98
N THR A 254 -20.90 34.22 17.78
CA THR A 254 -20.00 34.93 16.86
C THR A 254 -18.55 34.87 17.37
N GLY A 255 -17.84 33.80 17.04
CA GLY A 255 -16.39 33.71 17.13
C GLY A 255 -15.81 33.81 15.72
N SER A 256 -15.07 34.88 15.44
CA SER A 256 -14.38 35.09 14.16
C SER A 256 -13.26 34.05 13.98
N GLN A 257 -13.61 32.87 13.48
CA GLN A 257 -12.65 31.98 12.82
C GLN A 257 -12.45 32.53 11.42
N SER A 258 -11.39 33.33 11.25
CA SER A 258 -10.77 33.55 9.95
C SER A 258 -10.16 32.23 9.47
N TYR A 259 -11.00 31.33 8.97
CA TYR A 259 -10.57 30.30 8.06
C TYR A 259 -10.05 31.02 6.81
N PHE A 260 -8.77 30.84 6.52
CA PHE A 260 -8.29 31.03 5.17
C PHE A 260 -9.05 30.01 4.31
N GLU A 261 -9.98 30.49 3.48
CA GLU A 261 -10.33 29.80 2.25
C GLU A 261 -9.05 29.69 1.44
N VAL A 262 -8.37 28.55 1.58
CA VAL A 262 -7.41 28.11 0.59
C VAL A 262 -8.26 27.71 -0.60
N GLU A 263 -8.27 28.57 -1.62
CA GLU A 263 -8.75 28.22 -2.96
C GLU A 263 -8.17 26.83 -3.28
N ARG A 264 -9.08 25.85 -3.45
CA ARG A 264 -8.72 24.52 -3.95
C ARG A 264 -8.42 24.64 -5.43
N GLU A 265 -7.31 25.27 -5.77
CA GLU A 265 -6.64 24.97 -7.03
C GLU A 265 -5.80 23.72 -6.77
N ASP A 266 -6.28 22.61 -7.35
CA ASP A 266 -5.56 21.38 -7.64
C ASP A 266 -4.39 21.08 -6.70
N GLY A 267 -4.69 20.38 -5.61
CA GLY A 267 -3.66 19.80 -4.74
C GLY A 267 -2.71 18.94 -5.56
N VAL A 268 -1.58 19.53 -5.95
CA VAL A 268 -0.51 18.84 -6.67
C VAL A 268 0.15 17.87 -5.69
N PHE A 269 -0.35 16.64 -5.67
CA PHE A 269 0.39 15.51 -5.15
C PHE A 269 1.62 15.32 -6.03
N LEU A 270 2.82 15.69 -5.59
CA LEU A 270 4.03 15.58 -6.41
C LEU A 270 4.36 14.13 -6.79
N ALA A 271 4.03 13.17 -5.92
CA ALA A 271 4.08 11.74 -6.25
C ALA A 271 3.03 11.32 -7.29
N SER A 272 1.83 11.90 -7.25
CA SER A 272 0.79 11.68 -8.26
C SER A 272 1.14 12.38 -9.57
N LYS A 273 1.82 13.53 -9.54
CA LYS A 273 2.20 14.29 -10.73
C LYS A 273 3.35 13.62 -11.47
N VAL A 274 4.35 13.11 -10.76
CA VAL A 274 5.38 12.27 -11.40
C VAL A 274 4.76 11.00 -11.98
N LEU A 275 3.81 10.36 -11.28
CA LEU A 275 3.08 9.22 -11.83
C LEU A 275 2.17 9.61 -13.01
N PHE A 276 1.49 10.76 -12.94
CA PHE A 276 0.58 11.27 -13.97
C PHE A 276 1.33 11.73 -15.22
N ASP A 277 2.45 12.45 -15.06
CA ASP A 277 3.34 12.88 -16.13
C ASP A 277 4.04 11.66 -16.75
N THR A 278 4.41 10.65 -15.96
CA THR A 278 4.84 9.35 -16.51
C THR A 278 3.71 8.50 -17.09
N LEU A 279 2.45 8.91 -17.04
CA LEU A 279 1.32 8.17 -17.63
C LEU A 279 0.61 8.98 -18.74
N SER A 280 0.96 10.26 -18.90
CA SER A 280 0.29 11.20 -19.81
C SER A 280 1.19 11.72 -20.95
N ASP A 281 2.47 11.33 -20.96
CA ASP A 281 3.38 11.39 -22.12
C ASP A 281 3.54 9.99 -22.76
#